data_AF-A0A833M873-F1
#
_entry.id   AF-A0A833M873-F1
#
_cell.length_a   1.000
_cell.length_b   1.000
_cell.length_c   1.000
_cell.angle_alpha   90.00
_cell.angle_beta   90.00
_cell.angle_gamma   90.00
#
_symmetry.space_group_name_H-M   'P 1'
#
loop_
_entity.id
_entity.type
_entity.pdbx_description
1 polymer ?
#
loop_
_entity_poly.entity_id
_entity_poly.type
_entity_poly.pdbx_seq_one_letter_code
_entity_poly.pdbx_strand_id
1 'polypeptide(L)'
;MRTEGLIFASAEQVVALEQDESLVQVANVACLPGIVGPSIAMPDIHWGYGFPIGGVAAFDLDAGVVSPGGVGYDINCGVRLLEVPLGVADVRPRLHELADELFRAVPSGVGSTRSDLRLNDGQLDRVLAGGARRVVEMGFGREEDLEAIEAGGRLGDA
;
A
#
# COMPACT_ATOMS: atom_id res chain seq x y z
N MET A 1 27.39 -6.36 -6.17
CA MET A 1 26.50 -5.62 -5.26
C MET A 1 27.28 -4.52 -4.58
N ARG A 2 26.65 -3.40 -4.25
CA ARG A 2 27.23 -2.27 -3.49
C ARG A 2 27.08 -2.44 -1.98
N THR A 3 26.08 -3.22 -1.57
CA THR A 3 25.76 -3.58 -0.19
C THR A 3 25.32 -5.05 -0.15
N GLU A 4 25.00 -5.57 1.04
CA GLU A 4 24.48 -6.92 1.24
C GLU A 4 22.95 -6.99 1.05
N GLY A 5 22.43 -8.22 0.93
CA GLY A 5 21.00 -8.50 1.01
C GLY A 5 20.64 -9.05 2.39
N LEU A 6 19.53 -8.60 2.98
CA LEU A 6 19.02 -9.09 4.27
C LEU A 6 17.61 -9.63 4.09
N ILE A 7 17.40 -10.91 4.40
CA ILE A 7 16.12 -11.58 4.22
C ILE A 7 15.62 -12.06 5.59
N PHE A 8 14.40 -11.68 5.93
CA PHE A 8 13.70 -12.21 7.09
C PHE A 8 12.84 -13.39 6.65
N ALA A 9 13.16 -14.61 7.09
CA ALA A 9 12.40 -15.80 6.72
C ALA A 9 12.52 -16.89 7.80
N SER A 10 11.50 -17.75 7.89
CA SER A 10 11.60 -19.01 8.63
C SER A 10 12.44 -20.03 7.85
N ALA A 11 12.94 -21.06 8.53
CA ALA A 11 13.69 -22.14 7.87
C ALA A 11 12.88 -22.86 6.78
N GLU A 12 11.55 -22.96 6.96
CA GLU A 12 10.63 -23.56 5.99
C GLU A 12 10.50 -22.69 4.73
N GLN A 13 10.44 -21.37 4.91
CA GLN A 13 10.33 -20.42 3.80
C GLN A 13 11.59 -20.39 2.94
N VAL A 14 12.77 -20.53 3.54
CA VAL A 14 14.05 -20.52 2.81
C VAL A 14 14.07 -21.58 1.69
N VAL A 15 13.53 -22.77 1.94
CA VAL A 15 13.46 -23.85 0.93
C VAL A 15 12.68 -23.43 -0.32
N ALA A 16 11.59 -22.69 -0.14
CA ALA A 16 10.79 -22.18 -1.25
C ALA A 16 11.51 -21.03 -1.99
N LEU A 17 12.16 -20.15 -1.24
CA LEU A 17 12.87 -18.99 -1.80
C LEU A 17 14.06 -19.38 -2.67
N GLU A 18 14.72 -20.50 -2.40
CA GLU A 18 15.81 -21.02 -3.25
C GLU A 18 15.36 -21.30 -4.70
N GLN A 19 14.06 -21.46 -4.95
CA GLN A 19 13.51 -21.68 -6.29
C GLN A 19 12.83 -20.44 -6.88
N ASP A 20 12.86 -19.29 -6.19
CA ASP A 20 12.19 -18.06 -6.59
C ASP A 20 13.21 -16.98 -7.03
N GLU A 21 12.88 -16.25 -8.09
CA GLU A 21 13.75 -15.21 -8.66
C GLU A 21 13.85 -13.96 -7.76
N SER A 22 13.03 -13.84 -6.72
CA SER A 22 13.06 -12.72 -5.78
C SER A 22 14.39 -12.58 -5.05
N LEU A 23 15.12 -13.67 -4.80
CA LEU A 23 16.47 -13.61 -4.23
C LEU A 23 17.45 -12.87 -5.16
N VAL A 24 17.32 -13.10 -6.46
CA VAL A 24 18.10 -12.39 -7.48
C VAL A 24 17.69 -10.92 -7.52
N GLN A 25 16.40 -10.62 -7.34
CA GLN A 25 15.91 -9.24 -7.28
C GLN A 25 16.47 -8.49 -6.06
N VAL A 26 16.55 -9.13 -4.89
CA VAL A 26 17.23 -8.55 -3.71
C VAL A 26 18.68 -8.19 -4.05
N ALA A 27 19.41 -9.09 -4.72
CA ALA A 27 20.78 -8.86 -5.14
C ALA A 27 20.91 -7.74 -6.19
N ASN A 28 19.97 -7.65 -7.12
CA ASN A 28 19.92 -6.58 -8.13
C ASN A 28 19.71 -5.22 -7.49
N VAL A 29 18.75 -5.12 -6.55
CA VAL A 29 18.49 -3.88 -5.79
C VAL A 29 19.73 -3.45 -5.01
N ALA A 30 20.46 -4.39 -4.41
CA ALA A 30 21.72 -4.11 -3.72
C ALA A 30 22.84 -3.55 -4.62
N CYS A 31 22.66 -3.52 -5.96
CA CYS A 31 23.61 -2.91 -6.90
C CYS A 31 23.30 -1.44 -7.23
N LEU A 32 22.14 -0.92 -6.81
CA LEU A 32 21.67 0.41 -7.18
C LEU A 32 22.47 1.54 -6.52
N PRO A 33 22.78 2.64 -7.25
CA PRO A 33 23.56 3.76 -6.71
C PRO A 33 22.91 4.40 -5.48
N GLY A 34 23.74 4.80 -4.52
CA GLY A 34 23.30 5.50 -3.30
C GLY A 34 22.41 4.68 -2.36
N ILE A 35 22.32 3.35 -2.51
CA ILE A 35 21.62 2.49 -1.55
C ILE A 35 22.26 2.61 -0.15
N VAL A 36 21.41 2.75 0.87
CA VAL A 36 21.80 2.91 2.27
C VAL A 36 21.43 1.64 3.04
N GLY A 37 22.41 1.04 3.72
CA GLY A 37 22.20 -0.22 4.43
C GLY A 37 22.00 -1.40 3.46
N PRO A 38 21.41 -2.53 3.92
CA PRO A 38 21.15 -3.68 3.08
C PRO A 38 19.95 -3.48 2.15
N SER A 39 19.90 -4.25 1.05
CA SER A 39 18.67 -4.52 0.31
C SER A 39 17.83 -5.52 1.11
N ILE A 40 16.67 -5.12 1.60
CA ILE A 40 15.89 -5.90 2.57
C ILE A 40 14.74 -6.61 1.88
N ALA A 41 14.42 -7.83 2.33
CA ALA A 41 13.19 -8.51 1.99
C ALA A 41 12.48 -9.06 3.23
N MET A 42 11.15 -8.86 3.25
CA MET A 42 10.25 -9.30 4.30
C MET A 42 9.86 -10.80 4.13
N PRO A 43 9.26 -11.44 5.15
CA PRO A 43 8.94 -12.87 5.10
C PRO A 43 7.94 -13.31 4.02
N ASP A 44 7.22 -12.37 3.42
CA ASP A 44 6.28 -12.58 2.33
C ASP A 44 6.89 -12.27 0.94
N ILE A 45 8.21 -12.18 0.85
CA ILE A 45 8.96 -11.94 -0.39
C ILE A 45 8.57 -12.91 -1.51
N HIS A 46 8.34 -12.36 -2.70
CA HIS A 46 8.15 -13.12 -3.93
C HIS A 46 8.47 -12.28 -5.17
N TRP A 47 8.54 -12.93 -6.32
CA TRP A 47 8.93 -12.30 -7.58
C TRP A 47 8.06 -11.09 -7.94
N GLY A 48 8.72 -9.95 -8.17
CA GLY A 48 8.09 -8.67 -8.53
C GLY A 48 8.62 -8.07 -9.85
N TYR A 49 8.40 -6.77 -10.04
CA TYR A 49 8.87 -6.04 -11.23
C TYR A 49 10.14 -5.24 -10.92
N GLY A 50 11.30 -5.86 -11.14
CA GLY A 50 12.62 -5.28 -10.85
C GLY A 50 13.01 -5.41 -9.38
N PHE A 51 12.21 -4.86 -8.47
CA PHE A 51 12.28 -5.15 -7.04
C PHE A 51 11.38 -6.35 -6.71
N PRO A 52 11.69 -7.15 -5.68
CA PRO A 52 10.75 -8.15 -5.20
C PRO A 52 9.58 -7.48 -4.47
N ILE A 53 8.40 -8.09 -4.52
CA ILE A 53 7.32 -7.72 -3.59
C ILE A 53 7.77 -8.12 -2.18
N GLY A 54 7.42 -7.32 -1.17
CA GLY A 54 7.98 -7.45 0.19
C GLY A 54 9.41 -6.90 0.32
N GLY A 55 9.93 -6.23 -0.71
CA GLY A 55 11.25 -5.58 -0.69
C GLY A 55 11.22 -4.20 0.01
N VAL A 56 12.33 -3.86 0.67
CA VAL A 56 12.58 -2.52 1.23
C VAL A 56 14.01 -2.10 0.87
N ALA A 57 14.16 -0.88 0.34
CA ALA A 57 15.47 -0.27 0.13
C ALA A 57 15.40 1.23 0.40
N ALA A 58 16.38 1.74 1.15
CA ALA A 58 16.56 3.16 1.36
C ALA A 58 17.67 3.67 0.43
N PHE A 59 17.50 4.88 -0.10
CA PHE A 59 18.46 5.53 -0.96
C PHE A 59 18.79 6.92 -0.42
N ASP A 60 20.05 7.30 -0.54
CA ASP A 60 20.51 8.65 -0.26
C ASP A 60 19.80 9.66 -1.18
N LEU A 61 19.44 10.84 -0.66
CA LEU A 61 18.66 11.83 -1.41
C LEU A 61 19.47 12.50 -2.54
N ASP A 62 20.79 12.63 -2.38
CA ASP A 62 21.64 13.35 -3.32
C ASP A 62 22.31 12.41 -4.34
N ALA A 63 22.72 11.22 -3.87
CA ALA A 63 23.48 10.24 -4.67
C ALA A 63 22.68 8.98 -5.05
N GLY A 64 21.44 8.87 -4.59
CA GLY A 64 20.57 7.73 -4.80
C GLY A 64 19.74 7.77 -6.07
N VAL A 65 18.78 6.85 -6.15
CA VAL A 65 17.85 6.71 -7.27
C VAL A 65 16.43 6.54 -6.76
N VAL A 66 15.46 6.95 -7.57
CA VAL A 66 14.06 6.57 -7.42
C VAL A 66 13.73 5.57 -8.52
N SER A 67 13.19 4.41 -8.14
CA SER A 67 12.75 3.37 -9.06
C SER A 67 11.25 3.15 -8.89
N PRO A 68 10.41 3.42 -9.91
CA PRO A 68 8.98 3.10 -9.86
C PRO A 68 8.71 1.62 -9.57
N GLY A 69 9.57 0.72 -10.07
CA GLY A 69 9.49 -0.72 -9.79
C GLY A 69 9.74 -1.08 -8.32
N GLY A 70 10.39 -0.21 -7.55
CA GLY A 70 10.57 -0.36 -6.10
C GLY A 70 9.41 0.16 -5.26
N VAL A 71 8.47 0.89 -5.87
CA VAL A 71 7.21 1.31 -5.23
C VAL A 71 6.08 0.36 -5.62
N GLY A 72 6.00 -0.01 -6.91
CA GLY A 72 4.95 -0.87 -7.46
C GLY A 72 3.99 -0.10 -8.36
N TYR A 73 3.19 -0.85 -9.13
CA TYR A 73 2.23 -0.29 -10.07
C TYR A 73 1.04 0.37 -9.37
N ASP A 74 0.52 -0.25 -8.31
CA ASP A 74 -0.59 0.26 -7.51
C ASP A 74 -0.05 1.11 -6.36
N ILE A 75 0.27 2.36 -6.69
CA ILE A 75 0.89 3.32 -5.75
C ILE A 75 -0.06 3.54 -4.57
N ASN A 76 0.48 3.38 -3.36
CA ASN A 76 -0.27 3.52 -2.11
C ASN A 76 -1.39 2.47 -1.94
N CYS A 77 -1.28 1.29 -2.58
CA CYS A 77 -2.05 0.12 -2.16
C CYS A 77 -1.82 -0.08 -0.66
N GLY A 78 -2.90 -0.14 0.11
CA GLY A 78 -2.83 -0.04 1.55
C GLY A 78 -4.09 -0.53 2.23
N VAL A 79 -4.06 -0.51 3.56
CA VAL A 79 -5.12 -1.04 4.41
C VAL A 79 -5.60 0.05 5.35
N ARG A 80 -6.93 0.16 5.49
CA ARG A 80 -7.58 0.93 6.56
C ARG A 80 -8.39 -0.01 7.43
N LEU A 81 -8.24 0.13 8.74
CA LEU A 81 -9.06 -0.56 9.73
C LEU A 81 -10.02 0.45 10.38
N LEU A 82 -11.30 0.09 10.48
CA LEU A 82 -12.30 0.84 11.23
C LEU A 82 -12.75 0.00 12.42
N GLU A 83 -12.78 0.60 13.59
CA GLU A 83 -13.32 -0.02 14.80
C GLU A 83 -14.76 0.45 15.04
N VAL A 84 -15.62 -0.49 15.43
CA VAL A 84 -16.99 -0.20 15.86
C VAL A 84 -17.22 -0.82 17.24
N PRO A 85 -18.07 -0.22 18.09
CA PRO A 85 -18.34 -0.73 19.43
C PRO A 85 -19.34 -1.90 19.41
N LEU A 86 -19.07 -2.91 18.59
CA LEU A 86 -19.89 -4.11 18.43
C LEU A 86 -19.02 -5.36 18.61
N GLY A 87 -19.53 -6.32 19.37
CA GLY A 87 -18.89 -7.63 19.52
C GLY A 87 -19.35 -8.62 18.45
N VAL A 88 -18.69 -9.78 18.42
CA VAL A 88 -19.04 -10.87 17.48
C VAL A 88 -20.50 -11.30 17.63
N ALA A 89 -21.03 -11.31 18.85
CA ALA A 89 -22.42 -11.72 19.11
C ALA A 89 -23.45 -10.75 18.50
N ASP A 90 -23.10 -9.47 18.36
CA ASP A 90 -23.97 -8.45 17.76
C ASP A 90 -24.00 -8.55 16.23
N VAL A 91 -22.86 -8.89 15.63
CA VAL A 91 -22.70 -8.93 14.16
C VAL A 91 -23.09 -10.28 13.57
N ARG A 92 -22.69 -11.39 14.21
CA ARG A 92 -22.83 -12.74 13.66
C ARG A 92 -24.26 -13.11 13.22
N PRO A 93 -25.33 -12.74 13.94
CA PRO A 93 -26.70 -13.01 13.51
C PRO A 93 -27.11 -12.33 12.19
N ARG A 94 -26.44 -11.22 11.82
CA ARG A 94 -26.76 -10.41 10.62
C ARG A 94 -25.60 -10.35 9.62
N LEU A 95 -24.61 -11.23 9.75
CA LEU A 95 -23.37 -11.15 8.97
C LEU A 95 -23.62 -11.18 7.47
N HIS A 96 -24.58 -12.01 7.01
CA HIS A 96 -24.95 -12.09 5.60
C HIS A 96 -25.58 -10.78 5.09
N GLU A 97 -26.57 -10.26 5.83
CA GLU A 97 -27.22 -8.99 5.49
C GLU A 97 -26.19 -7.84 5.44
N LEU A 98 -25.29 -7.78 6.43
CA LEU A 98 -24.24 -6.78 6.47
C LEU A 98 -23.28 -6.90 5.27
N ALA A 99 -22.88 -8.11 4.90
CA ALA A 99 -22.00 -8.34 3.75
C ALA A 99 -22.69 -7.90 2.44
N ASP A 100 -23.97 -8.22 2.25
CA ASP A 100 -24.74 -7.81 1.09
C ASP A 100 -24.90 -6.28 1.01
N GLU A 101 -25.16 -5.62 2.14
CA GLU A 101 -25.27 -4.16 2.20
C GLU A 101 -23.92 -3.49 1.90
N LEU A 102 -22.80 -4.01 2.44
CA LEU A 102 -21.47 -3.50 2.14
C LEU A 102 -21.14 -3.66 0.65
N PHE A 103 -21.43 -4.82 0.06
CA PHE A 103 -21.19 -5.07 -1.36
C PHE A 103 -22.02 -4.14 -2.25
N ARG A 104 -23.27 -3.84 -1.87
CA ARG A 104 -24.12 -2.88 -2.59
C ARG A 104 -23.63 -1.45 -2.42
N ALA A 105 -23.18 -1.07 -1.22
CA ALA A 105 -22.78 0.29 -0.88
C ALA A 105 -21.38 0.67 -1.38
N VAL A 106 -20.48 -0.31 -1.55
CA VAL A 106 -19.09 -0.11 -1.99
C VAL A 106 -18.89 -0.71 -3.38
N PRO A 107 -18.91 0.11 -4.44
CA PRO A 107 -18.71 -0.38 -5.81
C PRO A 107 -17.37 -1.12 -5.94
N SER A 108 -17.42 -2.35 -6.46
CA SER A 108 -16.25 -3.20 -6.68
C SER A 108 -16.29 -3.84 -8.07
N GLY A 109 -15.13 -4.18 -8.62
CA GLY A 109 -14.99 -4.71 -9.99
C GLY A 109 -14.72 -3.64 -11.05
N VAL A 110 -14.20 -4.08 -12.20
CA VAL A 110 -13.76 -3.20 -13.29
C VAL A 110 -14.96 -2.43 -13.87
N GLY A 111 -14.87 -1.10 -13.88
CA GLY A 111 -15.91 -0.21 -14.43
C GLY A 111 -17.06 0.11 -13.47
N SER A 112 -17.03 -0.40 -12.23
CA SER A 112 -18.04 -0.11 -11.22
C SER A 112 -17.95 1.33 -10.74
N THR A 113 -19.09 2.01 -10.67
CA THR A 113 -19.20 3.41 -10.23
C THR A 113 -20.46 3.61 -9.39
N ARG A 114 -20.49 4.68 -8.59
CA ARG A 114 -21.71 5.15 -7.92
C ARG A 114 -22.31 6.33 -8.69
N SER A 115 -23.63 6.41 -8.74
CA SER A 115 -24.33 7.45 -9.50
C SER A 115 -24.40 8.80 -8.79
N ASP A 116 -24.28 8.79 -7.47
CA ASP A 116 -24.47 9.93 -6.56
C ASP A 116 -23.18 10.70 -6.23
N LEU A 117 -22.02 10.22 -6.69
CA LEU A 117 -20.75 10.95 -6.60
C LEU A 117 -20.02 10.88 -7.93
N ARG A 118 -19.93 12.04 -8.61
CA ARG A 118 -19.11 12.21 -9.81
C ARG A 118 -18.24 13.44 -9.63
N LEU A 119 -16.93 13.24 -9.72
CA LEU A 119 -15.96 14.32 -9.67
C LEU A 119 -15.68 14.79 -11.09
N ASN A 120 -15.69 16.10 -11.31
CA ASN A 120 -15.06 16.68 -12.49
C ASN A 120 -13.54 16.78 -12.30
N ASP A 121 -12.81 17.06 -13.38
CA ASP A 121 -11.35 17.13 -13.38
C ASP A 121 -10.81 18.07 -12.29
N GLY A 122 -11.40 19.26 -12.13
CA GLY A 122 -10.97 20.20 -11.09
C GLY A 122 -11.26 19.75 -9.65
N GLN A 123 -12.27 18.91 -9.43
CA GLN A 123 -12.48 18.26 -8.12
C GLN A 123 -11.49 17.12 -7.91
N LEU A 124 -11.20 16.34 -8.95
CA LEU A 124 -10.21 15.28 -8.89
C LEU A 124 -8.82 15.83 -8.60
N ASP A 125 -8.40 16.91 -9.27
CA ASP A 125 -7.14 17.60 -9.03
C ASP A 125 -7.01 18.05 -7.56
N ARG A 126 -8.11 18.55 -6.98
CA ARG A 126 -8.13 18.89 -5.55
C ARG A 126 -7.91 17.66 -4.68
N VAL A 127 -8.58 16.54 -4.97
CA VAL A 127 -8.38 15.29 -4.22
C VAL A 127 -6.95 14.78 -4.37
N LEU A 128 -6.36 14.83 -5.56
CA LEU A 128 -4.96 14.43 -5.79
C LEU A 128 -3.99 15.30 -4.98
N ALA A 129 -4.18 16.63 -4.95
CA ALA A 129 -3.27 17.54 -4.23
C ALA A 129 -3.50 17.57 -2.70
N GLY A 130 -4.73 17.33 -2.25
CA GLY A 130 -5.13 17.49 -0.85
C GLY A 130 -5.46 16.20 -0.11
N GLY A 131 -5.47 15.06 -0.81
CA GLY A 131 -5.67 13.74 -0.23
C GLY A 131 -6.99 13.59 0.54
N ALA A 132 -6.95 12.80 1.62
CA ALA A 132 -8.12 12.47 2.43
C ALA A 132 -8.83 13.70 3.02
N ARG A 133 -8.09 14.78 3.31
CA ARG A 133 -8.68 16.04 3.81
C ARG A 133 -9.74 16.59 2.85
N ARG A 134 -9.52 16.53 1.53
CA ARG A 134 -10.50 17.01 0.55
C ARG A 134 -11.74 16.13 0.49
N VAL A 135 -11.58 14.84 0.76
CA VAL A 135 -12.70 13.90 0.83
C VAL A 135 -13.55 14.18 2.07
N VAL A 136 -12.93 14.48 3.22
CA VAL A 136 -13.63 14.92 4.45
C VAL A 136 -14.35 16.25 4.23
N GLU A 137 -13.72 17.23 3.58
CA GLU A 137 -14.35 18.53 3.23
C GLU A 137 -15.57 18.37 2.31
N MET A 138 -15.63 17.28 1.51
CA MET A 138 -16.79 16.92 0.70
C MET A 138 -17.91 16.24 1.49
N GLY A 139 -17.73 16.02 2.80
CA GLY A 139 -18.70 15.38 3.69
C GLY A 139 -18.51 13.87 3.85
N PHE A 140 -17.39 13.30 3.37
CA PHE A 140 -17.09 11.87 3.50
C PHE A 140 -16.04 11.64 4.58
N GLY A 141 -16.50 11.30 5.78
CA GLY A 141 -15.67 11.07 6.96
C GLY A 141 -15.74 12.23 7.96
N ARG A 142 -14.81 12.24 8.89
CA ARG A 142 -14.71 13.20 10.00
C ARG A 142 -13.29 13.78 10.06
N GLU A 143 -13.14 14.94 10.70
CA GLU A 143 -11.80 15.54 10.87
C GLU A 143 -10.87 14.63 11.68
N GLU A 144 -11.41 13.94 12.70
CA GLU A 144 -10.68 12.95 13.52
C GLU A 144 -10.15 11.76 12.70
N ASP A 145 -10.76 11.44 11.55
CA ASP A 145 -10.29 10.36 10.70
C ASP A 145 -8.89 10.64 10.16
N LEU A 146 -8.53 11.92 9.98
CA LEU A 146 -7.24 12.35 9.42
C LEU A 146 -6.07 12.03 10.35
N GLU A 147 -6.30 12.04 11.67
CA GLU A 147 -5.27 11.73 12.66
C GLU A 147 -4.89 10.24 12.67
N ALA A 148 -5.79 9.38 12.20
CA ALA A 148 -5.61 7.93 12.12
C ALA A 148 -5.12 7.44 10.75
N ILE A 149 -4.64 8.35 9.88
CA ILE A 149 -4.08 8.03 8.57
C ILE A 149 -2.59 8.31 8.57
N GLU A 150 -1.80 7.39 8.01
CA GLU A 150 -0.40 7.67 7.71
C GLU A 150 -0.28 8.98 6.90
N ALA A 151 0.71 9.82 7.28
CA ALA A 151 0.91 11.17 6.74
C ALA A 151 -0.35 12.07 6.77
N GLY A 152 -1.33 11.80 7.64
CA GLY A 152 -2.60 12.53 7.65
C GLY A 152 -3.43 12.33 6.38
N GLY A 153 -3.15 11.30 5.59
CA GLY A 153 -3.78 11.04 4.31
C GLY A 153 -3.39 12.02 3.21
N ARG A 154 -2.27 12.72 3.36
CA ARG A 154 -1.70 13.63 2.35
C ARG A 154 -0.17 13.62 2.44
N LEU A 155 0.49 13.12 1.41
CA LEU A 155 1.92 13.38 1.22
C LEU A 155 2.12 14.86 0.89
N GLY A 156 3.20 15.46 1.39
CA GLY A 156 3.57 16.85 1.14
C GLY A 156 3.96 17.09 -0.33
N ASP A 157 4.74 18.14 -0.60
CA ASP A 157 5.19 18.43 -1.96
C ASP A 157 6.05 17.28 -2.49
N ALA A 158 5.42 16.44 -3.32
CA ALA A 158 6.03 15.47 -4.21
C ALA A 158 6.20 16.10 -5.61
#